data_AF-A0A849S012-F1
#
_entry.id   AF-A0A849S012-F1
#
_cell.length_a   1.000
_cell.length_b   1.000
_cell.length_c   1.000
_cell.angle_alpha   90.00
_cell.angle_beta   90.00
_cell.angle_gamma   90.00
#
_symmetry.space_group_name_H-M   'P 1'
#
loop_
_entity.id
_entity.type
_entity.pdbx_description
1 polymer ?
#
loop_
_entity_poly.entity_id
_entity_poly.type
_entity_poly.pdbx_seq_one_letter_code
_entity_poly.pdbx_strand_id
1 'polypeptide(L)' 'LIEPGDFEEGLRAASAIGDDRLQKMSRGSVQPESWTHGSSEQRMTWLRKGLETGDPKACDTFTNNRL' A
#
# COMPACT_ATOMS: atom_id res chain seq x y z
N LEU A 1 4.41 -17.05 -14.35
CA LEU A 1 5.17 -15.79 -14.17
C LEU A 1 4.15 -14.67 -14.20
N ILE A 2 4.29 -13.66 -13.33
CA ILE A 2 3.42 -12.47 -13.35
C ILE A 2 3.76 -11.67 -14.61
N GLU A 3 2.75 -11.28 -15.38
CA GLU A 3 2.97 -10.47 -16.58
C GLU A 3 3.13 -8.98 -16.20
N PRO A 4 3.85 -8.16 -16.98
CA PRO A 4 3.98 -6.73 -16.70
C PRO A 4 2.63 -6.00 -16.55
N GLY A 5 1.59 -6.46 -17.27
CA GLY A 5 0.23 -5.92 -17.16
C GLY A 5 -0.41 -6.17 -15.78
N ASP A 6 -0.23 -7.38 -15.24
CA ASP A 6 -0.75 -7.78 -13.92
C ASP A 6 -0.08 -6.99 -12.80
N PHE A 7 1.21 -6.69 -12.95
CA PHE A 7 1.97 -5.88 -11.98
C PHE A 7 1.38 -4.46 -11.86
N GLU A 8 1.17 -3.82 -13.01
CA GLU A 8 0.58 -2.48 -13.06
C GLU A 8 -0.87 -2.47 -12.59
N GLU A 9 -1.63 -3.52 -12.89
CA GLU A 9 -3.01 -3.67 -12.38
C GLU A 9 -3.05 -3.77 -10.86
N GLY A 10 -2.20 -4.62 -10.28
CA GLY A 10 -2.07 -4.74 -8.82
C GLY A 10 -1.72 -3.41 -8.17
N LEU A 11 -0.79 -2.64 -8.74
CA LEU A 11 -0.42 -1.33 -8.22
C LEU A 11 -1.55 -0.29 -8.34
N ARG A 12 -2.31 -0.30 -9.45
CA ARG A 12 -3.50 0.55 -9.59
C ARG A 12 -4.53 0.21 -8.51
N ALA A 13 -4.82 -1.06 -8.30
CA ALA A 13 -5.73 -1.51 -7.24
C ALA A 13 -5.21 -1.08 -5.86
N ALA A 14 -3.91 -1.24 -5.60
CA ALA A 14 -3.30 -0.84 -4.33
C ALA A 14 -3.46 0.66 -4.05
N SER A 15 -3.25 1.49 -5.09
CA SER A 15 -3.45 2.95 -5.03
C SER A 15 -4.90 3.38 -4.83
N ALA A 16 -5.87 2.49 -5.13
CA ALA A 16 -7.30 2.81 -5.12
C ALA A 16 -7.94 2.59 -3.75
N ILE A 17 -7.35 1.73 -2.91
CA ILE A 17 -7.98 1.26 -1.66
C ILE A 17 -7.22 1.64 -0.39
N GLY A 18 -6.31 2.61 -0.45
CA GLY A 18 -5.75 3.19 0.77
C GLY A 18 -6.78 4.01 1.53
N ASP A 19 -6.69 4.02 2.87
CA ASP A 19 -7.68 4.67 3.73
C ASP A 19 -7.75 6.18 3.46
N ASP A 20 -6.63 6.81 3.11
CA ASP A 20 -6.56 8.21 2.67
C ASP A 20 -7.45 8.48 1.45
N ARG A 21 -7.39 7.61 0.44
CA ARG A 21 -8.19 7.74 -0.78
C ARG A 21 -9.65 7.43 -0.53
N LEU A 22 -9.93 6.36 0.21
CA LEU A 22 -11.30 5.97 0.57
C LEU A 22 -11.99 7.07 1.40
N GLN A 23 -11.28 7.65 2.37
CA GLN A 23 -11.79 8.76 3.17
C GLN A 23 -11.98 10.02 2.33
N LYS A 24 -11.03 10.38 1.47
CA LYS A 24 -11.18 11.53 0.57
C LYS A 24 -12.39 11.37 -0.35
N MET A 25 -12.64 10.18 -0.87
CA MET A 25 -13.81 9.87 -1.71
C MET A 25 -15.12 9.87 -0.92
N SER A 26 -15.13 9.38 0.32
CA SER A 26 -16.33 9.25 1.14
C SER A 26 -16.72 10.53 1.90
N ARG A 27 -15.73 11.29 2.39
CA ARG A 27 -15.92 12.38 3.36
C ARG A 27 -15.24 13.69 2.95
N GLY A 28 -14.39 13.68 1.93
CA GLY A 28 -13.66 14.87 1.45
C GLY A 28 -12.43 15.26 2.28
N SER A 29 -12.20 14.61 3.43
CA SER A 29 -11.04 14.87 4.30
C SER A 29 -10.39 13.55 4.74
N VAL A 30 -9.14 13.65 5.19
CA VAL A 30 -8.31 12.51 5.61
C VAL A 30 -8.01 12.63 7.11
N GLN A 31 -8.23 11.55 7.86
CA GLN A 31 -7.99 11.45 9.30
C GLN A 31 -7.13 10.21 9.60
N PRO A 32 -5.79 10.36 9.66
CA PRO A 32 -4.86 9.25 9.81
C PRO A 32 -5.09 8.38 11.05
N GLU A 33 -5.53 8.98 12.15
CA GLU A 33 -5.81 8.30 13.43
C GLU A 33 -6.89 7.21 13.33
N SER A 34 -7.68 7.21 12.26
CA SER A 34 -8.77 6.25 12.02
C SER A 34 -8.42 5.18 10.99
N TRP A 35 -7.18 5.15 10.50
CA TRP A 35 -6.73 4.18 9.50
C TRP A 35 -6.65 2.77 10.08
N THR A 36 -6.97 1.79 9.23
CA THR A 36 -6.92 0.35 9.52
C THR A 36 -6.04 -0.42 8.54
N HIS A 37 -5.82 0.13 7.34
CA HIS A 37 -5.03 -0.46 6.26
C HIS A 37 -3.90 0.44 5.77
N GLY A 38 -3.83 1.69 6.26
CA GLY A 38 -2.79 2.66 5.93
C GLY A 38 -3.07 3.45 4.65
N SER A 39 -2.10 4.26 4.22
CA SER A 39 -2.23 5.11 3.04
C SER A 39 -2.10 4.34 1.73
N SER A 40 -2.63 4.91 0.65
CA SER A 40 -2.52 4.39 -0.71
C SER A 40 -1.04 4.24 -1.11
N GLU A 41 -0.20 5.21 -0.74
CA GLU A 41 1.25 5.19 -0.98
C GLU A 41 1.94 4.04 -0.24
N GLN A 42 1.61 3.81 1.04
CA GLN A 42 2.15 2.68 1.79
C GLN A 42 1.81 1.36 1.10
N ARG A 43 0.55 1.19 0.67
CA ARG A 43 0.12 -0.03 -0.02
C ARG A 43 0.82 -0.24 -1.36
N MET A 44 0.99 0.80 -2.16
CA MET A 44 1.77 0.71 -3.41
C MET A 44 3.24 0.34 -3.15
N THR A 45 3.85 0.95 -2.13
CA THR A 45 5.24 0.71 -1.76
C THR A 45 5.47 -0.74 -1.37
N TRP A 46 4.64 -1.28 -0.47
CA TRP A 46 4.81 -2.66 -0.01
C TRP A 46 4.44 -3.70 -1.07
N LEU A 47 3.43 -3.45 -1.90
CA LEU A 47 3.13 -4.33 -3.02
C LEU A 47 4.27 -4.37 -4.03
N ARG A 48 4.78 -3.21 -4.43
CA ARG A 48 5.94 -3.11 -5.33
C ARG A 48 7.14 -3.87 -4.76
N LYS A 49 7.49 -3.61 -3.50
CA LYS A 49 8.61 -4.28 -2.81
C LYS A 49 8.45 -5.80 -2.78
N GLY A 50 7.25 -6.29 -2.44
CA GLY A 50 6.98 -7.73 -2.42
C GLY A 50 7.10 -8.37 -3.80
N LEU A 51 6.60 -7.71 -4.84
CA LEU A 51 6.68 -8.21 -6.22
C LEU A 51 8.10 -8.16 -6.80
N GLU A 52 8.88 -7.12 -6.49
CA GLU A 52 10.27 -6.97 -6.95
C GLU A 52 11.23 -7.96 -6.27
N THR A 53 11.02 -8.22 -4.98
CA THR A 53 11.92 -9.06 -4.19
C THR A 53 11.51 -10.54 -4.18
N GLY A 54 10.21 -10.82 -4.30
CA GLY A 54 9.65 -12.15 -4.07
C GLY A 54 9.79 -12.65 -2.62
N ASP A 55 10.26 -11.80 -1.70
CA ASP A 55 10.54 -12.16 -0.31
C ASP A 55 9.62 -11.38 0.66
N PRO A 56 8.66 -12.06 1.32
CA PRO A 56 7.81 -11.42 2.33
C PRO A 56 8.60 -10.80 3.49
N LYS A 57 9.81 -11.30 3.81
CA LYS A 57 10.65 -10.73 4.88
C LYS A 57 11.18 -9.35 4.51
N ALA A 58 11.23 -9.01 3.23
CA ALA A 58 11.54 -7.66 2.80
C ALA A 58 10.44 -6.67 3.21
N CYS A 59 9.21 -7.13 3.48
CA CYS A 59 8.07 -6.30 3.86
C CYS A 59 7.99 -6.02 5.37
N ASP A 60 9.12 -5.78 6.03
CA ASP A 60 9.14 -5.44 7.45
C ASP A 60 9.11 -3.92 7.65
N THR A 61 7.96 -3.41 8.08
CA THR A 61 7.74 -2.00 8.39
C THR A 61 8.25 -1.62 9.79
N PHE A 62 8.39 -2.60 10.69
CA PHE A 62 8.50 -2.34 12.14
C PHE A 62 9.92 -2.51 12.67
N THR A 63 10.79 -3.32 12.05
CA THR A 63 12.18 -3.48 12.52
C THR A 63 12.99 -2.19 12.49
N ASN A 64 12.68 -1.26 11.58
CA ASN A 64 13.35 0.03 11.50
C ASN A 64 12.69 1.13 12.34
N ASN A 65 11.55 0.86 12.98
CA ASN A 65 10.88 1.79 13.89
C ASN A 65 11.31 1.53 15.34
N ARG A 66 12.63 1.49 15.56
CA ARG A 66 13.20 1.51 16.92
C ARG A 66 13.08 2.93 17.47
N LEU A 67 12.12 3.10 18.39
CA LEU A 67 12.21 4.17 19.40
C LEU A 67 13.50 3.99 20.22
#